data_AF-A0A7V9MB37-F1
#
_entry.id   AF-A0A7V9MB37-F1
#
_cell.length_a   1.000
_cell.length_b   1.000
_cell.length_c   1.000
_cell.angle_alpha   90.00
_cell.angle_beta   90.00
_cell.angle_gamma   90.00
#
_symmetry.space_group_name_H-M   'P 1'
#
loop_
_entity.id
_entity.type
_entity.pdbx_description
1 polymer ?
#
loop_
_entity_poly.entity_id
_entity_poly.type
_entity_poly.pdbx_seq_one_letter_code
_entity_poly.pdbx_strand_id
1 'polypeptide(L)'
;LLGLGARCLSGELAEAIESWLAELGSADRAVALGAKLLQLTLSGVPDVYQGCEGVQRSLVDPDNRRPVDFSAHAERLASLDNGAASRDLADDKLWVISRALRLRRARPELFGAKSTYRAIPADSPHLLGFVRSERVATVVTRWPGGLARAGWGTATFSLPDGSWRNVLDDQTVNGGAVRCDQLLSALPVALLLRESE
;
A
#
# COMPACT_ATOMS: atom_id res chain seq x y z
N LEU A 1 12.82 -0.02 -35.17
CA LEU A 1 12.45 -0.27 -33.75
C LEU A 1 12.87 0.89 -32.83
N LEU A 2 14.12 1.38 -32.87
CA LEU A 2 14.55 2.53 -32.03
C LEU A 2 13.87 3.86 -32.33
N GLY A 3 13.41 4.10 -33.57
CA GLY A 3 12.77 5.36 -33.95
C GLY A 3 11.44 5.63 -33.23
N LEU A 4 10.69 4.60 -32.83
CA LEU A 4 9.49 4.80 -32.01
C LEU A 4 9.89 5.19 -30.58
N GLY A 5 10.85 4.48 -29.98
CA GLY A 5 11.35 4.80 -28.64
C GLY A 5 11.86 6.25 -28.55
N ALA A 6 12.65 6.70 -29.53
CA ALA A 6 13.12 8.08 -29.58
C ALA A 6 11.97 9.10 -29.64
N ARG A 7 10.90 8.81 -30.39
CA ARG A 7 9.70 9.68 -30.43
C ARG A 7 8.90 9.67 -29.14
N CYS A 8 8.94 8.60 -28.36
CA CYS A 8 8.33 8.58 -27.03
C CYS A 8 9.09 9.43 -26.00
N LEU A 9 10.31 9.89 -26.32
CA LEU A 9 11.18 10.65 -25.41
C LEU A 9 11.20 12.16 -25.72
N SER A 10 10.56 12.62 -26.81
CA SER A 10 10.55 14.04 -27.17
C SER A 10 9.37 14.42 -28.08
N GLY A 11 8.94 15.67 -28.01
CA GLY A 11 7.86 16.23 -28.84
C GLY A 11 6.47 15.83 -28.35
N GLU A 12 5.46 16.05 -29.20
CA GLU A 12 4.03 15.94 -28.85
C GLU A 12 3.65 14.57 -28.24
N LEU A 13 4.27 13.48 -28.72
CA LEU A 13 3.99 12.15 -28.18
C LEU A 13 4.48 12.00 -26.73
N ALA A 14 5.65 12.54 -26.41
CA ALA A 14 6.18 12.50 -25.05
C ALA A 14 5.30 13.32 -24.10
N GLU A 15 4.90 14.53 -24.52
CA GLU A 15 3.99 15.40 -23.76
C GLU A 15 2.64 14.73 -23.49
N ALA A 16 2.07 14.03 -24.48
CA ALA A 16 0.84 13.27 -24.30
C ALA A 16 0.99 12.11 -23.30
N ILE A 17 2.13 11.40 -23.35
CA ILE A 17 2.43 10.32 -22.39
C ILE A 17 2.60 10.88 -20.97
N GLU A 18 3.34 11.98 -20.81
CA GLU A 18 3.56 12.63 -19.51
C GLU A 18 2.26 13.15 -18.90
N SER A 19 1.40 13.79 -19.72
CA SER A 19 0.07 14.22 -19.29
C SER A 19 -0.76 13.04 -18.79
N TRP A 20 -0.78 11.94 -19.54
CA TRP A 20 -1.53 10.74 -19.15
C TRP A 20 -0.97 10.08 -17.88
N LEU A 21 0.36 10.04 -17.72
CA LEU A 21 0.98 9.53 -16.49
C LEU A 21 0.64 10.39 -15.26
N ALA A 22 0.57 11.72 -15.43
CA ALA A 22 0.16 12.62 -14.36
C ALA A 22 -1.28 12.36 -13.90
N GLU A 23 -2.21 12.10 -14.83
CA GLU A 23 -3.60 11.72 -14.52
C GLU A 23 -3.71 10.41 -13.73
N LEU A 24 -2.77 9.49 -13.92
CA LEU A 24 -2.75 8.20 -13.23
C LEU A 24 -2.16 8.25 -11.82
N GLY A 25 -1.55 9.35 -11.38
CA GLY A 25 -0.72 9.38 -10.16
C GLY A 25 -1.40 8.84 -8.90
N SER A 26 -2.66 9.21 -8.66
CA SER A 26 -3.44 8.72 -7.50
C SER A 26 -3.80 7.24 -7.62
N ALA A 27 -4.08 6.77 -8.84
CA ALA A 27 -4.36 5.38 -9.13
C ALA A 27 -3.11 4.50 -9.02
N ASP A 28 -1.96 4.96 -9.53
CA ASP A 28 -0.66 4.30 -9.40
C ASP A 28 -0.32 4.12 -7.91
N ARG A 29 -0.47 5.19 -7.12
CA ARG A 29 -0.28 5.15 -5.66
C ARG A 29 -1.17 4.11 -4.98
N ALA A 30 -2.48 4.12 -5.25
CA ALA A 30 -3.40 3.16 -4.65
C ALA A 30 -3.09 1.70 -5.02
N VAL A 31 -2.78 1.43 -6.29
CA VAL A 31 -2.46 0.08 -6.77
C VAL A 31 -1.13 -0.40 -6.21
N ALA A 32 -0.09 0.43 -6.24
CA ALA A 32 1.26 0.08 -5.78
C ALA A 32 1.27 -0.24 -4.28
N LEU A 33 0.65 0.62 -3.46
CA LEU A 33 0.57 0.42 -2.01
C LEU A 33 -0.36 -0.75 -1.66
N GLY A 34 -1.52 -0.86 -2.33
CA GLY A 34 -2.48 -1.93 -2.12
C GLY A 34 -1.89 -3.30 -2.42
N ALA A 35 -1.30 -3.49 -3.60
CA ALA A 35 -0.69 -4.75 -3.99
C ALA A 35 0.43 -5.16 -3.03
N LYS A 36 1.26 -4.19 -2.60
CA LYS A 36 2.35 -4.47 -1.66
C LYS A 36 1.82 -4.83 -0.28
N LEU A 37 0.86 -4.08 0.26
CA LEU A 37 0.29 -4.40 1.57
C LEU A 37 -0.37 -5.78 1.56
N LEU A 38 -1.14 -6.12 0.51
CA LEU A 38 -1.71 -7.45 0.33
C LEU A 38 -0.63 -8.53 0.33
N GLN A 39 0.41 -8.39 -0.49
CA GLN A 39 1.52 -9.35 -0.54
C GLN A 39 2.13 -9.59 0.85
N LEU A 40 2.33 -8.53 1.62
CA LEU A 40 2.95 -8.60 2.95
C LEU A 40 2.04 -9.22 4.01
N THR A 41 0.72 -9.12 3.86
CA THR A 41 -0.26 -9.46 4.92
C THR A 41 -1.11 -10.68 4.62
N LEU A 42 -1.06 -11.20 3.38
CA LEU A 42 -1.64 -12.49 3.01
C LEU A 42 -0.92 -13.66 3.70
N SER A 43 -1.52 -14.85 3.57
CA SER A 43 -0.97 -16.07 4.13
C SER A 43 0.32 -16.48 3.39
N GLY A 44 1.30 -16.99 4.13
CA GLY A 44 2.62 -17.33 3.60
C GLY A 44 3.74 -16.39 4.06
N VAL A 45 4.91 -16.58 3.45
CA VAL A 45 6.12 -15.78 3.70
C VAL A 45 6.29 -14.79 2.55
N PRO A 46 6.14 -13.48 2.79
CA PRO A 46 6.33 -12.49 1.74
C PRO A 46 7.81 -12.37 1.37
N ASP A 47 8.05 -12.14 0.10
CA ASP A 47 9.37 -11.81 -0.44
C ASP A 47 9.40 -10.38 -0.99
N VAL A 48 10.51 -9.69 -0.81
CA VAL A 48 10.75 -8.36 -1.36
C VAL A 48 12.08 -8.40 -2.09
N TYR A 49 12.01 -8.43 -3.42
CA TYR A 49 13.20 -8.35 -4.27
C TYR A 49 13.96 -7.04 -4.02
N GLN A 50 15.29 -7.10 -4.07
CA GLN A 50 16.16 -5.95 -3.79
C GLN A 50 15.74 -4.69 -4.55
N GLY A 51 15.63 -3.56 -3.83
CA GLY A 51 15.25 -2.27 -4.38
C GLY A 51 13.73 -2.09 -4.57
N CYS A 52 12.92 -3.15 -4.45
CA CYS A 52 11.46 -3.06 -4.53
C CYS A 52 10.82 -2.46 -3.27
N GLU A 53 11.60 -2.08 -2.28
CA GLU A 53 11.20 -1.21 -1.17
C GLU A 53 10.78 0.17 -1.67
N GLY A 54 11.42 0.67 -2.74
CA GLY A 54 11.01 1.86 -3.48
C GLY A 54 10.17 1.55 -4.72
N VAL A 55 10.02 2.55 -5.60
CA VAL A 55 9.37 2.36 -6.91
C VAL A 55 10.39 1.83 -7.92
N GLN A 56 10.21 0.59 -8.35
CA GLN A 56 11.03 -0.03 -9.41
C GLN A 56 10.20 -0.14 -10.68
N ARG A 57 10.59 0.62 -11.70
CA ARG A 57 10.03 0.56 -13.07
C ARG A 57 11.03 -0.12 -14.01
N SER A 58 11.43 -1.34 -13.64
CA SER A 58 12.39 -2.12 -14.42
C SER A 58 11.68 -2.92 -15.52
N LEU A 59 12.34 -3.07 -16.65
CA LEU A 59 11.93 -3.97 -17.73
C LEU A 59 12.43 -5.40 -17.44
N VAL A 60 12.46 -6.23 -18.49
CA VAL A 60 13.05 -7.58 -18.43
C VAL A 60 14.57 -7.52 -18.24
N ASP A 61 15.17 -8.69 -17.96
CA ASP A 61 16.62 -8.88 -17.89
C ASP A 61 17.33 -8.26 -19.11
N PRO A 62 18.41 -7.48 -18.94
CA PRO A 62 19.17 -7.19 -17.71
C PRO A 62 18.71 -5.98 -16.89
N ASP A 63 17.66 -5.27 -17.28
CA ASP A 63 17.28 -4.00 -16.64
C ASP A 63 16.80 -4.17 -15.19
N ASN A 64 16.20 -5.32 -14.86
CA ASN A 64 15.81 -5.67 -13.49
C ASN A 64 16.98 -6.08 -12.57
N ARG A 65 18.22 -6.11 -13.07
CA ARG A 65 19.43 -6.42 -12.31
C ARG A 65 20.34 -5.21 -12.06
N ARG A 66 19.85 -3.98 -12.33
CA ARG A 66 20.60 -2.75 -12.03
C ARG A 66 21.00 -2.70 -10.54
N PRO A 67 22.18 -2.12 -10.20
CA PRO A 67 22.60 -1.97 -8.82
C PRO A 67 21.57 -1.19 -7.98
N VAL A 68 21.41 -1.61 -6.73
CA VAL A 68 20.50 -0.96 -5.77
C VAL A 68 21.33 -0.08 -4.83
N ASP A 69 20.90 1.17 -4.65
CA ASP A 69 21.47 2.07 -3.65
C ASP A 69 20.79 1.88 -2.29
N PHE A 70 21.32 0.94 -1.51
CA PHE A 70 20.82 0.66 -0.16
C PHE A 70 21.08 1.81 0.84
N SER A 71 22.09 2.65 0.59
CA SER A 71 22.39 3.78 1.48
C SER A 71 21.28 4.83 1.40
N ALA A 72 20.84 5.16 0.19
CA ALA A 72 19.70 6.04 -0.04
C ALA A 72 18.42 5.47 0.58
N HIS A 73 18.13 4.17 0.43
CA HIS A 73 16.96 3.56 1.07
C HIS A 73 17.00 3.63 2.60
N ALA A 74 18.18 3.40 3.21
CA ALA A 74 18.35 3.49 4.66
C ALA A 74 18.14 4.92 5.18
N GLU A 75 18.69 5.93 4.50
CA GLU A 75 18.49 7.34 4.84
C GLU A 75 17.02 7.77 4.74
N ARG A 76 16.34 7.35 3.67
CA ARG A 76 14.90 7.62 3.50
C ARG A 76 14.08 7.00 4.64
N LEU A 77 14.35 5.73 4.97
CA LEU A 77 13.64 5.04 6.04
C LEU A 77 13.90 5.71 7.40
N ALA A 78 15.15 6.08 7.69
CA ALA A 78 15.51 6.76 8.93
C ALA A 78 14.79 8.12 9.06
N SER A 79 14.70 8.88 7.96
CA SER A 79 13.96 10.14 7.92
C SER A 79 12.47 9.94 8.25
N LEU A 80 11.83 8.96 7.61
CA LEU A 80 10.43 8.61 7.87
C LEU A 80 10.22 8.15 9.32
N ASP A 81 11.13 7.33 9.86
CA ASP A 81 11.06 6.86 11.24
C ASP A 81 11.20 8.01 12.26
N ASN A 82 11.91 9.08 11.90
CA ASN A 82 12.03 10.30 12.68
C ASN A 82 10.86 11.29 12.47
N GLY A 83 9.79 10.88 11.78
CA GLY A 83 8.56 11.66 11.63
C GLY A 83 8.56 12.63 10.45
N ALA A 84 9.51 12.51 9.51
CA ALA A 84 9.44 13.28 8.27
C ALA A 84 8.22 12.87 7.45
N ALA A 85 7.57 13.86 6.82
CA ALA A 85 6.48 13.59 5.88
C ALA A 85 7.01 12.84 4.64
N SER A 86 6.18 11.92 4.13
CA SER A 86 6.44 11.26 2.85
C SER A 86 6.48 12.28 1.72
N ARG A 87 7.51 12.20 0.87
CA ARG A 87 7.71 13.14 -0.24
C ARG A 87 7.12 12.65 -1.56
N ASP A 88 6.99 11.35 -1.72
CA ASP A 88 6.61 10.70 -2.98
C ASP A 88 6.12 9.27 -2.74
N LEU A 89 5.74 8.59 -3.83
CA LEU A 89 5.30 7.19 -3.79
C LEU A 89 6.37 6.22 -3.25
N ALA A 90 7.67 6.52 -3.42
CA ALA A 90 8.73 5.67 -2.93
C ALA A 90 8.82 5.73 -1.40
N ASP A 91 8.65 6.91 -0.80
CA ASP A 91 8.55 7.06 0.66
C ASP A 91 7.30 6.35 1.20
N ASP A 92 6.13 6.52 0.57
CA ASP A 92 4.91 5.84 0.99
C ASP A 92 5.04 4.32 0.95
N LYS A 93 5.64 3.79 -0.12
CA LYS A 93 5.82 2.35 -0.30
C LYS A 93 6.83 1.79 0.70
N LEU A 94 7.94 2.50 0.92
CA LEU A 94 8.94 2.16 1.92
C LEU A 94 8.32 2.16 3.33
N TRP A 95 7.47 3.15 3.62
CA TRP A 95 6.71 3.23 4.85
C TRP A 95 5.80 2.02 5.06
N VAL A 96 4.92 1.73 4.10
CA VAL A 96 4.00 0.57 4.17
C VAL A 96 4.77 -0.74 4.36
N ILE A 97 5.85 -0.94 3.60
CA ILE A 97 6.69 -2.14 3.71
C ILE A 97 7.31 -2.26 5.09
N SER A 98 7.96 -1.19 5.56
CA SER A 98 8.67 -1.20 6.84
C SER A 98 7.70 -1.47 8.00
N ARG A 99 6.53 -0.84 8.02
CA ARG A 99 5.53 -0.97 9.09
C ARG A 99 4.91 -2.37 9.10
N ALA A 100 4.54 -2.90 7.94
CA ALA A 100 4.01 -4.26 7.82
C ALA A 100 5.05 -5.32 8.22
N LEU A 101 6.30 -5.22 7.74
CA LEU A 101 7.36 -6.18 8.08
C LEU A 101 7.77 -6.10 9.55
N ARG A 102 7.84 -4.89 10.14
CA ARG A 102 8.09 -4.72 11.58
C ARG A 102 6.97 -5.32 12.43
N LEU A 103 5.71 -5.13 12.03
CA LEU A 103 4.57 -5.77 12.70
C LEU A 103 4.66 -7.29 12.64
N ARG A 104 4.95 -7.87 11.45
CA ARG A 104 5.14 -9.31 11.30
C ARG A 104 6.28 -9.86 12.14
N ARG A 105 7.40 -9.13 12.20
CA ARG A 105 8.56 -9.50 13.03
C ARG A 105 8.25 -9.45 14.52
N ALA A 106 7.52 -8.42 14.95
CA ALA A 106 7.17 -8.23 16.36
C ALA A 106 6.08 -9.21 16.83
N ARG A 107 5.15 -9.58 15.94
CA ARG A 107 3.97 -10.42 16.24
C ARG A 107 3.85 -11.58 15.26
N PRO A 108 4.86 -12.48 15.17
CA PRO A 108 4.88 -13.56 14.18
C PRO A 108 3.70 -14.53 14.33
N GLU A 109 3.15 -14.68 15.54
CA GLU A 109 2.00 -15.52 15.82
C GLU A 109 0.73 -15.08 15.09
N LEU A 110 0.60 -13.78 14.76
CA LEU A 110 -0.56 -13.25 14.04
C LEU A 110 -0.53 -13.58 12.54
N PHE A 111 0.63 -13.96 12.00
CA PHE A 111 0.85 -14.21 10.57
C PHE A 111 1.36 -15.62 10.25
N GLY A 112 1.73 -16.40 11.26
CA GLY A 112 2.30 -17.74 11.12
C GLY A 112 1.27 -18.82 10.74
N ALA A 113 1.72 -20.08 10.71
CA ALA A 113 0.91 -21.21 10.22
C ALA A 113 -0.42 -21.43 10.97
N LYS A 114 -0.54 -20.96 12.22
CA LYS A 114 -1.76 -21.07 13.03
C LYS A 114 -2.69 -19.86 12.94
N SER A 115 -2.32 -18.82 12.20
CA SER A 115 -3.15 -17.63 12.04
C SER A 115 -4.44 -17.95 11.29
N THR A 116 -5.54 -17.29 11.64
CA THR A 116 -6.78 -17.37 10.86
C THR A 116 -6.77 -16.32 9.75
N TYR A 117 -7.64 -16.50 8.75
CA TYR A 117 -7.94 -15.52 7.72
C TYR A 117 -9.46 -15.43 7.58
N ARG A 118 -10.01 -14.22 7.68
CA ARG A 118 -11.42 -13.93 7.40
C ARG A 118 -11.52 -12.78 6.43
N ALA A 119 -12.07 -13.04 5.24
CA ALA A 119 -12.45 -11.97 4.33
C ALA A 119 -13.60 -11.15 4.95
N ILE A 120 -13.49 -9.83 4.87
CA ILE A 120 -14.57 -8.93 5.28
C ILE A 120 -15.31 -8.51 4.00
N PRO A 121 -16.61 -8.80 3.88
CA PRO A 121 -17.41 -8.33 2.75
C PRO A 121 -17.31 -6.81 2.64
N ALA A 122 -16.95 -6.33 1.45
CA ALA A 122 -16.92 -4.90 1.16
C ALA A 122 -18.31 -4.43 0.74
N ASP A 123 -18.73 -3.27 1.24
CA ASP A 123 -19.96 -2.60 0.81
C ASP A 123 -19.74 -1.65 -0.40
N SER A 124 -18.52 -1.66 -0.94
CA SER A 124 -18.12 -0.91 -2.13
C SER A 124 -17.28 -1.79 -3.05
N PRO A 125 -17.44 -1.70 -4.38
CA PRO A 125 -16.59 -2.41 -5.34
C PRO A 125 -15.15 -1.88 -5.34
N HIS A 126 -14.88 -0.76 -4.68
CA HIS A 126 -13.58 -0.11 -4.59
C HIS A 126 -12.77 -0.50 -3.35
N LEU A 127 -13.27 -1.42 -2.54
CA LEU A 127 -12.63 -1.83 -1.29
C LEU A 127 -12.33 -3.32 -1.31
N LEU A 128 -11.19 -3.70 -0.75
CA LEU A 128 -10.87 -5.08 -0.43
C LEU A 128 -10.25 -5.10 0.96
N GLY A 129 -10.73 -5.97 1.84
CA GLY A 129 -10.09 -6.16 3.12
C GLY A 129 -10.36 -7.51 3.78
N PHE A 130 -9.53 -7.83 4.76
CA PHE A 130 -9.60 -9.06 5.53
C PHE A 130 -9.01 -8.88 6.92
N VAL A 131 -9.33 -9.80 7.82
CA VAL A 131 -8.76 -9.88 9.16
C VAL A 131 -7.93 -11.17 9.29
N ARG A 132 -6.74 -11.04 9.87
CA ARG A 132 -5.87 -12.14 10.29
C ARG A 132 -5.91 -12.28 11.81
N SER A 133 -6.07 -13.52 12.27
CA SER A 133 -6.01 -13.88 13.69
C SER A 133 -6.91 -13.04 14.60
N GLU A 134 -8.03 -12.51 14.09
CA GLU A 134 -8.93 -11.58 14.81
C GLU A 134 -8.27 -10.30 15.34
N ARG A 135 -7.04 -10.01 14.91
CA ARG A 135 -6.19 -8.97 15.52
C ARG A 135 -5.53 -8.05 14.52
N VAL A 136 -5.43 -8.42 13.25
CA VAL A 136 -4.82 -7.58 12.21
C VAL A 136 -5.79 -7.42 11.05
N ALA A 137 -6.23 -6.21 10.74
CA ALA A 137 -7.04 -5.95 9.56
C ALA A 137 -6.20 -5.29 8.46
N THR A 138 -6.33 -5.79 7.24
CA THR A 138 -5.76 -5.18 6.04
C THR A 138 -6.88 -4.64 5.18
N VAL A 139 -6.78 -3.38 4.79
CA VAL A 139 -7.77 -2.69 3.95
C VAL A 139 -7.04 -1.99 2.82
N VAL A 140 -7.47 -2.22 1.58
CA VAL A 140 -6.85 -1.63 0.39
C VAL A 140 -7.90 -1.11 -0.58
N THR A 141 -7.54 -0.03 -1.27
CA THR A 141 -8.33 0.49 -2.39
C THR A 141 -8.16 -0.39 -3.63
N ARG A 142 -9.28 -0.77 -4.23
CA ARG A 142 -9.40 -1.48 -5.51
C ARG A 142 -10.03 -0.56 -6.55
N TRP A 143 -9.64 -0.70 -7.81
CA TRP A 143 -10.21 0.05 -8.93
C TRP A 143 -10.28 1.58 -8.66
N PRO A 144 -9.13 2.22 -8.37
CA PRO A 144 -9.08 3.63 -7.93
C PRO A 144 -9.60 4.61 -8.99
N GLY A 145 -9.47 4.31 -10.28
CA GLY A 145 -10.05 5.16 -11.33
C GLY A 145 -11.58 5.18 -11.31
N GLY A 146 -12.22 4.08 -10.90
CA GLY A 146 -13.67 4.06 -10.65
C GLY A 146 -14.03 4.84 -9.39
N LEU A 147 -13.25 4.65 -8.32
CA LEU A 147 -13.44 5.37 -7.06
C LEU A 147 -13.33 6.88 -7.23
N ALA A 148 -12.37 7.36 -8.01
CA ALA A 148 -12.19 8.79 -8.28
C ALA A 148 -13.44 9.44 -8.91
N ARG A 149 -14.24 8.66 -9.66
CA ARG A 149 -15.50 9.13 -10.27
C ARG A 149 -16.71 8.99 -9.33
N ALA A 150 -16.76 7.93 -8.54
CA ALA A 150 -17.92 7.60 -7.71
C ALA A 150 -17.84 8.19 -6.28
N GLY A 151 -16.62 8.39 -5.77
CA GLY A 151 -16.35 8.67 -4.36
C GLY A 151 -16.65 7.48 -3.45
N TRP A 152 -16.30 7.62 -2.17
CA TRP A 152 -16.62 6.60 -1.16
C TRP A 152 -18.11 6.59 -0.75
N GLY A 153 -18.89 7.64 -1.05
CA GLY A 153 -20.31 7.70 -0.69
C GLY A 153 -20.53 7.42 0.79
N THR A 154 -21.40 6.47 1.15
CA THR A 154 -21.61 5.99 2.53
C THR A 154 -20.93 4.65 2.84
N ALA A 155 -19.97 4.21 2.00
CA ALA A 155 -19.22 2.96 2.19
C ALA A 155 -18.45 2.88 3.53
N THR A 156 -18.37 1.67 4.06
CA THR A 156 -17.84 1.29 5.36
C THR A 156 -17.08 -0.04 5.29
N PHE A 157 -16.11 -0.18 6.17
CA PHE A 157 -15.43 -1.43 6.43
C PHE A 157 -15.85 -1.96 7.81
N SER A 158 -16.46 -3.14 7.84
CA SER A 158 -16.94 -3.77 9.07
C SER A 158 -15.80 -4.45 9.83
N LEU A 159 -15.27 -3.76 10.83
CA LEU A 159 -14.29 -4.31 11.75
C LEU A 159 -14.96 -5.13 12.85
N PRO A 160 -14.32 -6.20 13.34
CA PRO A 160 -14.74 -6.83 14.60
C PRO A 160 -14.69 -5.84 15.76
N ASP A 161 -15.49 -6.11 16.79
CA ASP A 161 -15.51 -5.31 18.02
C ASP A 161 -14.11 -5.12 18.61
N GLY A 162 -13.88 -3.98 19.28
CA GLY A 162 -12.62 -3.62 19.92
C GLY A 162 -12.02 -2.31 19.41
N SER A 163 -10.92 -1.89 20.01
CA SER A 163 -10.13 -0.73 19.56
C SER A 163 -9.07 -1.16 18.55
N TRP A 164 -8.97 -0.45 17.43
CA TRP A 164 -8.05 -0.74 16.35
C TRP A 164 -7.18 0.48 16.05
N ARG A 165 -5.86 0.30 16.11
CA ARG A 165 -4.91 1.34 15.71
C ARG A 165 -4.34 1.05 14.32
N ASN A 166 -4.39 2.03 13.43
CA ASN A 166 -3.71 1.97 12.15
C ASN A 166 -2.21 2.16 12.35
N VAL A 167 -1.42 1.13 12.02
CA VAL A 167 0.04 1.18 12.23
C VAL A 167 0.77 2.06 11.21
N LEU A 168 0.04 2.62 10.24
CA LEU A 168 0.58 3.49 9.20
C LEU A 168 0.48 4.99 9.55
N ASP A 169 -0.49 5.41 10.35
CA ASP A 169 -0.73 6.82 10.69
C ASP A 169 -1.18 7.05 12.14
N ASP A 170 -1.17 5.99 12.96
CA ASP A 170 -1.59 5.97 14.36
C ASP A 170 -3.04 6.40 14.61
N GLN A 171 -3.89 6.47 13.58
CA GLN A 171 -5.34 6.68 13.75
C GLN A 171 -5.95 5.48 14.50
N THR A 172 -6.71 5.77 15.56
CA THR A 172 -7.51 4.76 16.27
C THR A 172 -8.98 4.83 15.85
N VAL A 173 -9.57 3.67 15.60
CA VAL A 173 -11.00 3.50 15.28
C VAL A 173 -11.60 2.39 16.14
N ASN A 174 -12.87 2.52 16.48
CA ASN A 174 -13.62 1.46 17.13
C ASN A 174 -14.11 0.44 16.09
N GLY A 175 -14.28 -0.81 16.53
CA GLY A 175 -14.93 -1.87 15.77
C GLY A 175 -16.36 -1.51 15.34
N GLY A 176 -16.90 -2.30 14.42
CA GLY A 176 -18.16 -2.01 13.74
C GLY A 176 -17.95 -1.41 12.35
N ALA A 177 -18.97 -0.71 11.84
CA ALA A 177 -18.94 -0.11 10.51
C ALA A 177 -18.11 1.19 10.49
N VAL A 178 -16.87 1.12 10.00
CA VAL A 178 -15.97 2.28 9.91
C VAL A 178 -16.01 2.88 8.52
N ARG A 179 -16.25 4.19 8.43
CA ARG A 179 -16.29 4.95 7.18
C ARG A 179 -14.99 4.84 6.36
N CYS A 180 -15.09 4.43 5.10
CA CYS A 180 -13.93 4.20 4.23
C CYS A 180 -13.15 5.47 3.90
N ASP A 181 -13.83 6.61 3.74
CA ASP A 181 -13.19 7.90 3.51
C ASP A 181 -12.40 8.40 4.72
N GLN A 182 -12.83 8.06 5.94
CA GLN A 182 -12.10 8.35 7.17
C GLN A 182 -10.92 7.39 7.34
N LEU A 183 -11.15 6.08 7.17
CA LEU A 183 -10.14 5.03 7.36
C LEU A 183 -8.98 5.11 6.36
N LEU A 184 -9.24 5.59 5.14
CA LEU A 184 -8.27 5.68 4.05
C LEU A 184 -7.94 7.13 3.68
N SER A 185 -8.05 8.05 4.66
CA SER A 185 -7.85 9.48 4.47
C SER A 185 -6.38 9.86 4.26
N ALA A 186 -5.46 9.25 5.01
CA ALA A 186 -4.01 9.51 4.89
C ALA A 186 -3.36 8.71 3.74
N LEU A 187 -3.69 7.42 3.66
CA LEU A 187 -3.19 6.51 2.64
C LEU A 187 -4.36 5.73 2.01
N PRO A 188 -4.25 5.33 0.73
CA PRO A 188 -5.28 4.50 0.06
C PRO A 188 -5.29 3.05 0.57
N VAL A 189 -4.60 2.78 1.67
CA VAL A 189 -4.47 1.50 2.37
C VAL A 189 -4.42 1.73 3.88
N ALA A 190 -4.89 0.77 4.66
CA ALA A 190 -4.77 0.75 6.11
C ALA A 190 -4.32 -0.64 6.60
N LEU A 191 -3.47 -0.63 7.63
CA LEU A 191 -3.05 -1.84 8.34
C LEU A 191 -3.36 -1.64 9.82
N LEU A 192 -4.45 -2.24 10.28
CA LEU A 192 -4.96 -2.05 11.62
C LEU A 192 -4.50 -3.18 12.53
N LEU A 193 -4.04 -2.85 13.74
CA LEU A 193 -3.78 -3.78 14.82
C LEU A 193 -4.80 -3.55 15.93
N ARG A 194 -5.51 -4.59 16.34
CA ARG A 194 -6.41 -4.55 17.49
C ARG A 194 -5.59 -4.41 18.76
N GLU A 195 -5.83 -3.34 19.48
CA GLU A 195 -5.24 -3.08 20.79
C GLU A 195 -5.66 -4.20 21.74
N SER A 196 -4.74 -4.62 22.61
CA SER A 196 -5.13 -5.49 23.74
C SER A 196 -6.02 -4.67 24.67
N GLU A 197 -7.09 -5.29 25.14
CA GLU A 197 -7.79 -4.86 26.36
C GLU A 197 -6.82 -4.76 27.54
#